data_AF-A0A966XG29-F1
#
_entry.id   AF-A0A966XG29-F1
#
_cell.length_a   1.000
_cell.length_b   1.000
_cell.length_c   1.000
_cell.angle_alpha   90.00
_cell.angle_beta   90.00
_cell.angle_gamma   90.00
#
_symmetry.space_group_name_H-M   'P 1'
#
loop_
_entity.id
_entity.type
_entity.pdbx_description
1 polymer ?
#
loop_
_entity_poly.entity_id
_entity_poly.type
_entity_poly.pdbx_seq_one_letter_code
_entity_poly.pdbx_strand_id
1 'polypeptide(L)'
;IIEGVDGHRFQKSGLLKRENITEHAKALSVEYDVRGPGITAPAQLLSGGNIQKLILARVFDKKPLLILANQPTRGLDMGAAADVARRLIEARSRGAGIVLISEDLDEILRLADRILVIHDGEFAETHTRDRAELGLLMAGQAA
;
A
#
# COMPACT_ATOMS: atom_id res chain seq x y z
N ILE A 1 8.85 10.47 5.98
CA ILE A 1 8.73 9.87 4.64
C ILE A 1 9.80 8.81 4.37
N ILE A 2 11.02 8.93 4.91
CA ILE A 2 12.13 8.02 4.56
C ILE A 2 12.16 6.78 5.46
N GLU A 3 12.29 5.59 4.86
CA GLU A 3 12.73 4.34 5.50
C GLU A 3 14.22 4.13 5.24
N GLY A 4 14.95 3.43 6.11
CA GLY A 4 16.37 3.07 5.89
C GLY A 4 17.31 4.27 5.73
N VAL A 5 17.38 5.12 6.77
CA VAL A 5 18.32 6.26 6.89
C VAL A 5 19.78 5.82 7.07
N ASP A 6 20.01 4.53 7.30
CA ASP A 6 21.29 3.85 7.43
C ASP A 6 22.05 3.67 6.10
N GLY A 7 21.36 3.77 4.96
CA GLY A 7 21.99 3.66 3.64
C GLY A 7 22.98 4.80 3.33
N HIS A 8 24.04 4.50 2.56
CA HIS A 8 25.08 5.48 2.17
C HIS A 8 24.55 6.73 1.43
N ARG A 9 23.33 6.65 0.87
CA ARG A 9 22.61 7.79 0.28
C ARG A 9 22.23 8.84 1.32
N PHE A 10 21.90 8.42 2.55
CA PHE A 10 21.37 9.29 3.61
C PHE A 10 22.32 9.46 4.80
N GLN A 11 23.37 8.63 4.93
CA GLN A 11 24.39 8.79 5.96
C GLN A 11 25.81 8.50 5.47
N LYS A 12 26.80 9.01 6.20
CA LYS A 12 28.21 8.61 6.11
C LYS A 12 28.78 8.51 7.52
N SER A 13 29.19 7.31 7.93
CA SER A 13 29.77 7.04 9.25
C SER A 13 28.91 7.53 10.43
N GLY A 14 27.58 7.42 10.32
CA GLY A 14 26.61 7.88 11.34
C GLY A 14 26.18 9.34 11.21
N LEU A 15 26.83 10.14 10.36
CA LEU A 15 26.44 11.52 10.09
C LEU A 15 25.39 11.56 8.97
N LEU A 16 24.24 12.19 9.24
CA LEU A 16 23.13 12.31 8.30
C LEU A 16 23.41 13.38 7.22
N LYS A 17 23.19 13.00 5.96
CA LYS A 17 23.23 13.90 4.80
C LYS A 17 21.87 14.60 4.67
N ARG A 18 21.67 15.67 5.45
CA ARG A 18 20.38 16.40 5.53
C ARG A 18 19.88 16.87 4.17
N GLU A 19 20.77 17.36 3.31
CA GLU A 19 20.42 17.81 1.95
C GLU A 19 19.79 16.66 1.14
N ASN A 20 20.45 15.51 1.05
CA ASN A 20 19.92 14.32 0.37
C ASN A 20 18.57 13.84 0.95
N ILE A 21 18.42 13.89 2.28
CA ILE A 21 17.17 13.54 2.97
C ILE A 21 16.05 14.51 2.56
N THR A 22 16.33 15.82 2.60
CA THR A 22 15.37 16.87 2.24
C THR A 22 14.97 16.78 0.77
N GLU A 23 15.92 16.61 -0.15
CA GLU A 23 15.64 16.46 -1.58
C GLU A 23 14.80 15.22 -1.87
N HIS A 24 15.15 14.10 -1.25
CA HIS A 24 14.41 12.86 -1.42
C HIS A 24 12.99 12.95 -0.85
N ALA A 25 12.82 13.55 0.32
CA ALA A 25 11.51 13.79 0.91
C ALA A 25 10.65 14.71 0.02
N LYS A 26 11.24 15.76 -0.57
CA LYS A 26 10.54 16.63 -1.54
C LYS A 26 10.09 15.85 -2.78
N ALA A 27 10.98 15.04 -3.35
CA ALA A 27 10.66 14.23 -4.53
C ALA A 27 9.49 13.29 -4.26
N LEU A 28 9.53 12.56 -3.14
CA LEU A 28 8.45 11.66 -2.73
C LEU A 28 7.15 12.40 -2.40
N SER A 29 7.22 13.58 -1.77
CA SER A 29 6.02 14.39 -1.52
C SER A 29 5.34 14.81 -2.82
N VAL A 30 6.10 15.11 -3.88
CA VAL A 30 5.54 15.44 -5.20
C VAL A 30 4.99 14.20 -5.89
N GLU A 31 5.77 13.12 -5.96
CA GLU A 31 5.38 11.87 -6.65
C GLU A 31 4.12 11.22 -6.05
N TYR A 32 3.90 11.37 -4.75
CA TYR A 32 2.76 10.80 -4.03
C TYR A 32 1.69 11.85 -3.67
N ASP A 33 1.83 13.09 -4.15
CA ASP A 33 0.90 14.21 -3.86
C ASP A 33 0.58 14.36 -2.36
N VAL A 34 1.63 14.29 -1.53
CA VAL A 34 1.53 14.51 -0.07
C VAL A 34 1.50 16.00 0.18
N ARG A 35 0.33 16.51 0.54
CA ARG A 35 0.08 17.94 0.82
C ARG A 35 0.11 18.21 2.31
N GLY A 36 0.35 19.46 2.70
CA GLY A 36 0.32 19.89 4.09
C GLY A 36 1.31 21.02 4.40
N PRO A 37 1.68 21.20 5.68
CA PRO A 37 2.55 22.29 6.13
C PRO A 37 4.03 22.16 5.71
N GLY A 38 4.37 21.14 4.91
CA GLY A 38 5.71 20.93 4.35
C GLY A 38 6.43 19.70 4.91
N ILE A 39 7.53 19.32 4.25
CA ILE A 39 8.28 18.08 4.54
C ILE A 39 9.01 18.05 5.90
N THR A 40 9.15 19.21 6.56
CA THR A 40 9.78 19.35 7.87
C THR A 40 8.76 19.40 9.02
N ALA A 41 7.48 19.46 8.70
CA ALA A 41 6.44 19.57 9.71
C ALA A 41 6.14 18.22 10.38
N PRO A 42 5.66 18.23 11.64
CA PRO A 42 5.20 17.00 12.30
C PRO A 42 4.11 16.29 11.50
N ALA A 43 4.25 14.98 11.31
CA ALA A 43 3.32 14.17 10.51
C ALA A 43 1.88 14.19 11.07
N GLN A 44 1.70 14.41 12.37
CA GLN A 44 0.37 14.54 13.01
C GLN A 44 -0.47 15.71 12.49
N LEU A 45 0.15 16.69 11.81
CA LEU A 45 -0.55 17.82 11.21
C LEU A 45 -1.11 17.51 9.81
N LEU A 46 -0.82 16.32 9.28
CA LEU A 46 -1.38 15.86 8.00
C LEU A 46 -2.78 15.31 8.22
N SER A 47 -3.67 15.54 7.24
CA SER A 47 -4.97 14.84 7.23
C SER A 47 -4.77 13.33 7.04
N GLY A 48 -5.76 12.52 7.45
CA GLY A 48 -5.68 11.05 7.31
C GLY A 48 -5.29 10.57 5.90
N GLY A 49 -5.88 11.18 4.86
CA GLY A 49 -5.50 10.88 3.47
C GLY A 49 -4.05 11.24 3.12
N ASN A 50 -3.51 12.35 3.63
CA ASN A 50 -2.10 12.71 3.43
C ASN A 50 -1.15 11.83 4.25
N ILE A 51 -1.56 11.39 5.45
CA ILE A 51 -0.83 10.38 6.21
C ILE A 51 -0.73 9.08 5.41
N GLN A 52 -1.83 8.63 4.79
CA GLN A 52 -1.79 7.43 3.96
C GLN A 52 -0.87 7.58 2.74
N LYS A 53 -0.97 8.69 2.00
CA LYS A 53 -0.06 8.98 0.87
C LYS A 53 1.40 9.00 1.31
N LEU A 54 1.70 9.56 2.49
CA LEU A 54 3.03 9.57 3.08
C LEU A 54 3.52 8.16 3.44
N ILE A 55 2.64 7.28 3.95
CA ILE A 55 2.97 5.89 4.24
C ILE A 55 3.24 5.12 2.93
N LEU A 56 2.41 5.30 1.90
CA LEU A 56 2.62 4.69 0.59
C LEU A 56 3.97 5.13 0.00
N ALA A 57 4.27 6.43 0.03
CA ALA A 57 5.55 6.98 -0.41
C ALA A 57 6.72 6.29 0.27
N ARG A 58 6.62 6.16 1.59
CA ARG A 58 7.65 5.56 2.44
C ARG A 58 7.90 4.08 2.13
N VAL A 59 6.83 3.32 1.90
CA VAL A 59 6.90 1.86 1.69
C VAL A 59 7.32 1.53 0.26
N PHE A 60 6.71 2.15 -0.74
CA PHE A 60 6.93 1.79 -2.15
C PHE A 60 8.26 2.32 -2.71
N ASP A 61 8.83 3.38 -2.16
CA ASP A 61 10.17 3.89 -2.55
C ASP A 61 11.27 2.81 -2.44
N LYS A 62 11.14 1.92 -1.46
CA LYS A 62 12.09 0.81 -1.24
C LYS A 62 11.99 -0.30 -2.27
N LYS A 63 11.01 -0.25 -3.18
CA LYS A 63 10.75 -1.30 -4.19
C LYS A 63 10.72 -2.70 -3.55
N PRO A 64 9.84 -2.94 -2.56
CA PRO A 64 9.79 -4.20 -1.84
C PRO A 64 9.52 -5.38 -2.79
N LEU A 65 10.16 -6.52 -2.51
CA LEU A 65 9.95 -7.77 -3.24
C LEU A 65 8.72 -8.55 -2.76
N LEU A 66 8.22 -8.24 -1.56
CA LEU A 66 7.01 -8.79 -0.98
C LEU A 66 6.21 -7.69 -0.30
N ILE A 67 4.92 -7.60 -0.59
CA ILE A 67 4.00 -6.60 -0.03
C ILE A 67 2.84 -7.32 0.64
N LEU A 68 2.66 -7.06 1.94
CA LEU A 68 1.44 -7.40 2.67
C LEU A 68 0.53 -6.17 2.70
N ALA A 69 -0.53 -6.19 1.89
CA ALA A 69 -1.48 -5.10 1.78
C ALA A 69 -2.75 -5.46 2.56
N ASN A 70 -2.83 -5.04 3.83
CA ASN A 70 -4.00 -5.27 4.68
C ASN A 70 -4.98 -4.11 4.61
N GLN A 71 -6.16 -4.35 4.04
CA GLN A 71 -7.22 -3.37 3.83
C GLN A 71 -6.67 -2.04 3.27
N PRO A 72 -5.90 -2.08 2.16
CA PRO A 72 -5.02 -0.98 1.79
C PRO A 72 -5.78 0.27 1.30
N THR A 73 -7.07 0.13 1.00
CA THR A 73 -7.97 1.20 0.55
C THR A 73 -9.01 1.63 1.58
N ARG A 74 -9.03 1.03 2.78
CA ARG A 74 -10.02 1.36 3.81
C ARG A 74 -9.88 2.80 4.29
N GLY A 75 -10.98 3.53 4.29
CA GLY A 75 -11.02 4.94 4.72
C GLY A 75 -10.41 5.92 3.71
N LEU A 76 -10.16 5.49 2.47
CA LEU A 76 -9.73 6.35 1.38
C LEU A 76 -10.91 6.76 0.49
N ASP A 77 -10.78 7.93 -0.13
CA ASP A 77 -11.63 8.30 -1.26
C ASP A 77 -11.29 7.46 -2.51
N MET A 78 -12.18 7.49 -3.50
CA MET A 78 -12.01 6.70 -4.74
C MET A 78 -10.70 7.00 -5.48
N GLY A 79 -10.21 8.24 -5.44
CA GLY A 79 -8.98 8.63 -6.14
C GLY A 79 -7.75 8.04 -5.48
N ALA A 80 -7.66 8.16 -4.16
CA ALA A 80 -6.58 7.57 -3.38
C ALA A 80 -6.61 6.03 -3.42
N ALA A 81 -7.80 5.41 -3.42
CA ALA A 81 -7.94 3.97 -3.57
C ALA A 81 -7.44 3.48 -4.95
N ALA A 82 -7.79 4.19 -6.02
CA ALA A 82 -7.29 3.90 -7.36
C ALA A 82 -5.76 4.05 -7.47
N ASP A 83 -5.16 5.01 -6.75
CA ASP A 83 -3.71 5.20 -6.70
C ASP A 83 -3.01 4.01 -6.03
N VAL A 84 -3.54 3.55 -4.89
CA VAL A 84 -3.05 2.35 -4.18
C VAL A 84 -3.09 1.13 -5.09
N ALA A 85 -4.23 0.87 -5.71
CA ALA A 85 -4.43 -0.24 -6.65
C ALA A 85 -3.41 -0.20 -7.80
N ARG A 86 -3.21 0.97 -8.40
CA ARG A 86 -2.22 1.18 -9.47
C ARG A 86 -0.80 0.87 -9.01
N ARG A 87 -0.40 1.33 -7.82
CA ARG A 87 0.95 1.07 -7.26
C ARG A 87 1.18 -0.41 -6.94
N LEU A 88 0.16 -1.11 -6.46
CA LEU A 88 0.22 -2.57 -6.28
C LEU A 88 0.43 -3.27 -7.62
N ILE A 89 -0.32 -2.90 -8.66
CA ILE A 89 -0.13 -3.46 -10.01
C ILE A 89 1.28 -3.16 -10.56
N GLU A 90 1.78 -1.93 -10.38
CA GLU A 90 3.13 -1.56 -10.78
C GLU A 90 4.20 -2.38 -10.01
N ALA A 91 4.00 -2.62 -8.71
CA ALA A 91 4.90 -3.45 -7.91
C ALA A 91 4.90 -4.92 -8.39
N ARG A 92 3.72 -5.50 -8.61
CA ARG A 92 3.57 -6.83 -9.23
C ARG A 92 4.29 -6.91 -10.56
N SER A 93 4.12 -5.89 -11.42
CA SER A 93 4.75 -5.84 -12.74
C SER A 93 6.28 -5.78 -12.68
N ARG A 94 6.85 -5.30 -11.58
CA ARG A 94 8.29 -5.34 -11.30
C ARG A 94 8.77 -6.67 -10.70
N GLY A 95 7.86 -7.62 -10.45
CA GLY A 95 8.16 -8.92 -9.87
C GLY A 95 7.95 -9.03 -8.36
N ALA A 96 7.29 -8.05 -7.71
CA ALA A 96 6.97 -8.16 -6.30
C ALA A 96 5.81 -9.14 -6.07
N GLY A 97 5.93 -10.00 -5.05
CA GLY A 97 4.82 -10.79 -4.53
C GLY A 97 3.87 -9.91 -3.72
N ILE A 98 2.56 -10.13 -3.85
CA ILE A 98 1.54 -9.36 -3.13
C ILE A 98 0.60 -10.32 -2.41
N VAL A 99 0.47 -10.12 -1.10
CA VAL A 99 -0.58 -10.73 -0.27
C VAL A 99 -1.58 -9.61 0.03
N LEU A 100 -2.71 -9.63 -0.65
CA LEU A 100 -3.80 -8.70 -0.44
C LEU A 100 -4.79 -9.31 0.55
N ILE A 101 -5.08 -8.60 1.63
CA ILE A 101 -6.14 -8.93 2.58
C ILE A 101 -7.21 -7.86 2.47
N SER A 102 -8.41 -8.23 2.05
CA SER A 102 -9.51 -7.29 1.86
C SER A 102 -10.86 -7.94 2.12
N GLU A 103 -11.82 -7.11 2.53
CA GLU A 103 -13.24 -7.45 2.61
C GLU A 103 -14.04 -6.85 1.44
N ASP A 104 -13.40 -6.02 0.62
CA ASP A 104 -14.01 -5.37 -0.53
C ASP A 104 -13.88 -6.27 -1.78
N LEU A 105 -15.02 -6.79 -2.23
CA LEU A 105 -15.11 -7.62 -3.44
C LEU A 105 -14.61 -6.91 -4.69
N ASP A 106 -14.82 -5.59 -4.82
CA ASP A 106 -14.34 -4.83 -5.98
C ASP A 106 -12.82 -4.76 -6.02
N GLU A 107 -12.18 -4.62 -4.85
CA GLU A 107 -10.73 -4.64 -4.73
C GLU A 107 -10.16 -6.04 -5.03
N ILE A 108 -10.77 -7.08 -4.45
CA ILE A 108 -10.37 -8.49 -4.65
C ILE A 108 -10.45 -8.84 -6.14
N LEU A 109 -11.61 -8.63 -6.77
CA LEU A 109 -11.84 -9.02 -8.16
C LEU A 109 -10.96 -8.25 -9.14
N ARG A 110 -10.58 -7.01 -8.79
CA ARG A 110 -9.71 -6.17 -9.62
C ARG A 110 -8.23 -6.52 -9.51
N LEU A 111 -7.75 -6.87 -8.31
CA LEU A 111 -6.31 -6.96 -8.02
C LEU A 111 -5.80 -8.39 -7.86
N ALA A 112 -6.64 -9.33 -7.43
CA ALA A 112 -6.19 -10.66 -7.07
C ALA A 112 -6.07 -11.57 -8.31
N ASP A 113 -4.92 -12.22 -8.43
CA ASP A 113 -4.70 -13.30 -9.40
C ASP A 113 -5.32 -14.63 -8.91
N ARG A 114 -5.18 -14.90 -7.62
CA ARG A 114 -5.70 -16.07 -6.89
C ARG A 114 -6.42 -15.58 -5.64
N ILE A 115 -7.52 -16.26 -5.29
CA ILE A 115 -8.37 -15.87 -4.18
C ILE A 115 -8.45 -17.02 -3.18
N LEU A 116 -8.09 -16.73 -1.93
CA LEU A 116 -8.36 -17.60 -0.80
C LEU A 116 -9.39 -16.89 0.09
N VAL A 117 -10.47 -17.58 0.39
CA VAL A 117 -11.50 -17.13 1.32
C VAL A 117 -11.17 -17.69 2.70
N ILE A 118 -11.26 -16.84 3.73
CA ILE A 118 -11.18 -17.25 5.13
C ILE A 118 -12.54 -17.07 5.80
N HIS A 119 -13.04 -18.12 6.43
CA HIS A 119 -14.26 -18.07 7.23
C HIS A 119 -14.10 -19.00 8.44
N ASP A 120 -14.45 -18.50 9.63
CA ASP A 120 -14.35 -19.22 10.91
C ASP A 120 -12.98 -19.90 11.17
N GLY A 121 -11.90 -19.25 10.74
CA GLY A 121 -10.53 -19.75 10.89
C GLY A 121 -10.09 -20.77 9.84
N GLU A 122 -10.96 -21.17 8.91
CA GLU A 122 -10.65 -22.09 7.82
C GLU A 122 -10.43 -21.37 6.49
N PHE A 123 -9.51 -21.88 5.67
CA PHE A 123 -9.19 -21.34 4.34
C PHE A 123 -9.74 -22.24 3.24
N ALA A 124 -10.36 -21.63 2.24
CA ALA A 124 -10.74 -22.29 0.99
C ALA A 124 -10.21 -21.51 -0.22
N GLU A 125 -9.47 -22.17 -1.12
CA GLU A 125 -9.13 -21.59 -2.42
C GLU A 125 -10.36 -21.65 -3.34
N THR A 126 -10.63 -20.54 -4.04
CA THR A 126 -11.71 -20.49 -5.02
C THR A 126 -11.22 -20.02 -6.38
N HIS A 127 -11.88 -20.50 -7.43
CA HIS A 127 -11.64 -20.10 -8.80
C HIS A 127 -12.76 -19.22 -9.34
N THR A 128 -13.86 -19.05 -8.60
CA THR A 128 -14.92 -18.15 -9.02
C THR A 128 -14.46 -16.71 -8.98
N ARG A 129 -14.89 -15.95 -9.99
CA ARG A 129 -14.82 -14.49 -10.01
C ARG A 129 -16.22 -13.88 -10.04
N ASP A 130 -17.26 -14.69 -9.86
CA ASP A 130 -18.60 -14.19 -9.67
C ASP A 130 -18.73 -13.52 -8.29
N ARG A 131 -19.25 -12.29 -8.27
CA ARG A 131 -19.34 -11.48 -7.05
C ARG A 131 -20.27 -12.12 -6.03
N ALA A 132 -21.39 -12.68 -6.47
CA ALA A 132 -22.39 -13.24 -5.55
C ALA A 132 -21.86 -14.54 -4.93
N GLU A 133 -21.32 -15.45 -5.74
CA GLU A 133 -20.72 -16.69 -5.26
C GLU A 133 -19.56 -16.44 -4.30
N LEU A 134 -18.66 -15.50 -4.64
CA LEU A 134 -17.55 -15.14 -3.76
C LEU A 134 -18.04 -14.53 -2.44
N GLY A 135 -19.06 -13.68 -2.48
CA GLY A 135 -19.69 -13.12 -1.28
C GLY A 135 -20.33 -14.19 -0.40
N LEU A 136 -20.95 -15.22 -0.98
CA LEU A 136 -21.51 -16.35 -0.25
C LEU A 136 -20.42 -17.18 0.44
N LEU A 137 -19.32 -17.47 -0.27
CA LEU A 137 -18.15 -18.16 0.30
C LEU A 137 -17.57 -17.38 1.49
N MET A 138 -17.45 -16.05 1.37
CA MET A 138 -16.97 -15.18 2.45
C MET A 138 -17.92 -15.17 3.66
N ALA A 139 -19.22 -15.38 3.43
CA ALA A 139 -20.23 -15.52 4.47
C ALA A 139 -20.34 -16.94 5.06
N GLY A 140 -19.47 -17.88 4.64
CA GLY A 140 -19.46 -19.26 5.13
C GLY A 140 -20.51 -20.17 4.50
N GLN A 141 -21.15 -19.75 3.40
CA GLN A 141 -22.05 -20.63 2.65
C GLN A 141 -21.24 -21.42 1.62
N ALA A 142 -21.38 -22.75 1.64
CA ALA A 142 -20.76 -23.62 0.65
C ALA A 142 -21.35 -23.34 -0.73
N ALA A 143 -20.49 -23.26 -1.75
CA ALA A 143 -20.87 -23.34 -3.15
C ALA A 143 -21.38 -24.75 -3.50
#